data_AF-B0XBF5-F1
#
_entry.id   AF-B0XBF5-F1
#
_cell.length_a   1.000
_cell.length_b   1.000
_cell.length_c   1.000
_cell.angle_alpha   90.00
_cell.angle_beta   90.00
_cell.angle_gamma   90.00
#
_symmetry.space_group_name_H-M   'P 1'
#
loop_
_entity.id
_entity.type
_entity.pdbx_description
1 polymer ?
#
loop_
_entity_poly.entity_id
_entity_poly.type
_entity_poly.pdbx_seq_one_letter_code
_entity_poly.pdbx_strand_id
1 'polypeptide(L)'
;MQFNKALSRGFSRTSIRQLISPTNTTRLRAKLSRPRDTSSSTFSRILARVDSPTDLPHEHHTTEGQTLKATFNAAEAGGMSQDIPTMAKNLVKRMLSDPKVDIQNHWKLITLLIGGNDFCSNMCYLNPPEKALKYHEQNLLAVLRIFREYLPRTLVNIVASPNVDILTQFRGKPQECVTLHVLECPCFMATRFASQRQRYIKIIERWNRLQEDIANRTEFHSKPDFSVVVQPFISDLSFPKKPNGDTDFSYMSYDCFHLSQKGYARSANALWNNMFEPVGRKAHDWEQEFSRFICPTPEMPYIRTRGNS
;
A
#
# COMPACT_ATOMS: atom_id res chain seq x y z
N MET A 1 -6.57 11.85 55.03
CA MET A 1 -6.43 13.32 54.94
C MET A 1 -7.56 13.82 54.06
N GLN A 2 -8.22 14.90 54.51
CA GLN A 2 -9.63 15.29 54.35
C GLN A 2 -10.34 15.17 52.97
N PHE A 3 -11.54 14.58 53.03
CA PHE A 3 -12.74 14.90 52.23
C PHE A 3 -13.35 16.23 52.72
N ASN A 4 -13.91 17.08 51.84
CA ASN A 4 -15.18 17.80 52.07
C ASN A 4 -15.69 18.65 50.88
N LYS A 5 -16.99 18.42 50.56
CA LYS A 5 -18.12 19.34 50.23
C LYS A 5 -17.94 20.38 49.09
N ALA A 6 -18.74 20.39 48.01
CA ALA A 6 -20.20 20.45 47.81
C ALA A 6 -20.82 21.88 47.76
N LEU A 7 -21.84 22.00 46.90
CA LEU A 7 -22.85 23.08 46.66
C LEU A 7 -22.63 23.83 45.33
N SER A 8 -23.40 23.69 44.24
CA SER A 8 -24.87 23.65 43.96
C SER A 8 -25.41 25.00 43.45
N ARG A 9 -26.44 24.89 42.58
CA ARG A 9 -27.26 25.90 41.85
C ARG A 9 -26.75 26.20 40.43
N GLY A 10 -27.50 26.03 39.34
CA GLY A 10 -28.93 25.78 39.11
C GLY A 10 -29.52 26.85 38.17
N PHE A 11 -30.28 26.43 37.14
CA PHE A 11 -31.13 27.22 36.19
C PHE A 11 -30.39 28.01 35.08
N SER A 12 -30.88 28.17 33.84
CA SER A 12 -32.01 27.64 33.04
C SER A 12 -31.81 28.08 31.57
N ARG A 13 -32.37 27.35 30.61
CA ARG A 13 -32.48 27.71 29.18
C ARG A 13 -33.48 28.86 28.98
N THR A 14 -33.21 29.86 28.13
CA THR A 14 -34.15 30.31 27.06
C THR A 14 -33.52 31.25 26.02
N SER A 15 -33.94 31.02 24.78
CA SER A 15 -33.88 31.77 23.51
C SER A 15 -33.96 33.31 23.55
N ILE A 16 -33.21 33.98 22.66
CA ILE A 16 -33.67 35.19 21.95
C ILE A 16 -33.33 35.06 20.46
N ARG A 17 -34.37 35.22 19.63
CA ARG A 17 -34.36 35.34 18.17
C ARG A 17 -34.83 36.75 17.81
N GLN A 18 -34.33 37.25 16.68
CA GLN A 18 -34.86 38.32 15.80
C GLN A 18 -34.62 39.81 16.16
N LEU A 19 -34.06 40.55 15.20
CA LEU A 19 -34.73 41.55 14.34
C LEU A 19 -33.73 42.01 13.23
N ILE A 20 -33.95 41.71 11.92
CA ILE A 20 -34.49 42.57 10.82
C ILE A 20 -33.56 43.77 10.47
N SER A 21 -33.16 44.16 9.24
CA SER A 21 -33.20 43.70 7.83
C SER A 21 -32.40 44.76 6.98
N PRO A 22 -32.52 44.95 5.63
CA PRO A 22 -31.41 44.84 4.67
C PRO A 22 -31.04 46.16 3.95
N THR A 23 -29.95 46.22 3.18
CA THR A 23 -29.89 47.06 1.95
C THR A 23 -28.73 46.71 1.01
N ASN A 24 -29.13 46.48 -0.25
CA ASN A 24 -28.44 46.49 -1.53
C ASN A 24 -26.98 46.97 -1.63
N THR A 25 -26.16 46.17 -2.33
CA THR A 25 -25.59 46.65 -3.61
C THR A 25 -25.22 45.48 -4.53
N THR A 26 -25.89 45.47 -5.68
CA THR A 26 -25.69 44.61 -6.83
C THR A 26 -24.40 44.99 -7.58
N ARG A 27 -23.52 44.03 -7.88
CA ARG A 27 -22.72 44.04 -9.11
C ARG A 27 -22.56 42.61 -9.65
N LEU A 28 -23.17 42.39 -10.81
CA LEU A 28 -23.17 41.15 -11.56
C LEU A 28 -21.90 40.98 -12.42
N ARG A 29 -21.32 39.78 -12.30
CA ARG A 29 -20.84 38.83 -13.33
C ARG A 29 -19.65 39.10 -14.27
N ALA A 30 -18.93 37.97 -14.40
CA ALA A 30 -18.17 37.40 -15.53
C ALA A 30 -16.66 37.73 -15.53
N LYS A 31 -15.67 36.83 -15.65
CA LYS A 31 -15.49 35.42 -16.08
C LYS A 31 -14.31 34.87 -15.26
N LEU A 32 -14.32 33.68 -14.67
CA LEU A 32 -13.76 32.45 -15.26
C LEU A 32 -14.05 31.29 -14.30
N SER A 33 -15.10 30.53 -14.55
CA SER A 33 -15.29 29.20 -13.99
C SER A 33 -14.65 28.19 -14.92
N ARG A 34 -13.54 27.58 -14.52
CA ARG A 34 -13.18 26.23 -14.98
C ARG A 34 -13.65 25.24 -13.92
N PRO A 35 -14.43 24.21 -14.28
CA PRO A 35 -14.81 23.19 -13.31
C PRO A 35 -13.54 22.46 -12.87
N ARG A 36 -13.33 22.33 -11.56
CA ARG A 36 -12.40 21.34 -11.03
C ARG A 36 -13.09 20.00 -11.20
N ASP A 37 -12.63 19.23 -12.18
CA ASP A 37 -13.00 17.82 -12.36
C ASP A 37 -12.77 17.07 -11.05
N THR A 38 -13.86 16.77 -10.37
CA THR A 38 -13.92 15.78 -9.30
C THR A 38 -14.05 14.40 -9.92
N SER A 39 -13.02 13.95 -10.65
CA SER A 39 -12.86 12.54 -11.02
C SER A 39 -11.39 12.24 -11.28
N SER A 40 -10.58 12.19 -10.22
CA SER A 40 -9.22 11.68 -10.31
C SER A 40 -9.06 10.53 -9.32
N SER A 41 -9.20 9.32 -9.85
CA SER A 41 -8.44 8.11 -9.49
C SER A 41 -8.23 7.87 -7.99
N THR A 42 -9.13 7.12 -7.38
CA THR A 42 -8.94 6.50 -6.05
C THR A 42 -7.78 5.48 -6.06
N PHE A 43 -7.36 5.00 -7.23
CA PHE A 43 -6.33 3.97 -7.38
C PHE A 43 -4.91 4.48 -7.08
N SER A 44 -4.59 5.71 -7.49
CA SER A 44 -3.27 6.30 -7.23
C SER A 44 -3.01 6.55 -5.74
N ARG A 45 -4.04 6.66 -4.90
CA ARG A 45 -3.89 6.89 -3.46
C ARG A 45 -3.53 5.64 -2.65
N ILE A 46 -3.77 4.45 -3.21
CA ILE A 46 -3.48 3.17 -2.55
C ILE A 46 -1.99 2.81 -2.69
N LEU A 47 -1.33 3.22 -3.78
CA LEU A 47 0.09 2.98 -4.00
C LEU A 47 0.98 4.19 -3.68
N ALA A 48 0.50 5.43 -3.83
CA ALA A 48 1.34 6.63 -3.77
C ALA A 48 1.48 7.28 -2.38
N ARG A 49 1.31 6.53 -1.28
CA ARG A 49 1.74 6.97 0.05
C ARG A 49 2.45 5.83 0.78
N VAL A 50 3.59 5.46 0.23
CA VAL A 50 4.77 5.17 1.03
C VAL A 50 5.61 6.43 0.88
N ASP A 51 5.88 7.11 1.98
CA ASP A 51 6.18 8.56 2.04
C ASP A 51 7.27 9.05 1.07
N SER A 52 7.00 10.15 0.37
CA SER A 52 8.05 11.00 -0.21
C SER A 52 8.44 12.05 0.84
N PRO A 53 9.73 12.20 1.17
CA PRO A 53 10.18 13.19 2.13
C PRO A 53 10.09 14.57 1.48
N THR A 54 9.09 15.35 1.86
CA THR A 54 9.16 16.80 1.72
C THR A 54 9.03 17.36 3.13
N ASP A 55 10.18 17.84 3.61
CA ASP A 55 10.41 18.70 4.77
C ASP A 55 9.77 18.29 6.09
N LEU A 56 10.60 17.81 7.03
CA LEU A 56 10.81 18.42 8.36
C LEU A 56 11.79 17.55 9.20
N PRO A 57 12.58 18.18 10.11
CA PRO A 57 13.70 17.55 10.80
C PRO A 57 13.23 16.63 11.94
N HIS A 58 14.13 15.73 12.32
CA HIS A 58 14.07 14.82 13.47
C HIS A 58 13.21 15.29 14.64
N GLU A 59 12.12 14.59 14.91
CA GLU A 59 11.58 14.46 16.26
C GLU A 59 10.82 13.15 16.41
N HIS A 60 11.34 12.29 17.29
CA HIS A 60 10.62 11.18 17.89
C HIS A 60 9.35 11.74 18.52
N HIS A 61 8.17 11.35 18.03
CA HIS A 61 6.94 11.08 18.80
C HIS A 61 5.82 10.72 17.83
N THR A 62 5.44 9.44 17.80
CA THR A 62 4.18 8.97 17.22
C THR A 62 3.02 9.63 17.97
N THR A 63 2.46 10.69 17.40
CA THR A 63 1.25 11.35 17.91
C THR A 63 0.09 11.12 16.96
N GLU A 64 -1.10 10.95 17.54
CA GLU A 64 -2.42 10.72 16.94
C GLU A 64 -2.86 11.75 15.87
N GLY A 65 -2.00 12.67 15.44
CA GLY A 65 -2.31 13.76 14.50
C GLY A 65 -2.06 13.45 13.02
N GLN A 66 -1.21 12.46 12.68
CA GLN A 66 -0.94 12.11 11.27
C GLN A 66 -1.98 11.16 10.65
N THR A 67 -2.85 10.55 11.47
CA THR A 67 -3.86 9.56 11.07
C THR A 67 -5.09 10.16 10.38
N LEU A 68 -5.41 11.45 10.56
CA LEU A 68 -6.63 12.06 10.00
C LEU A 68 -6.63 12.26 8.47
N LYS A 69 -5.46 12.29 7.83
CA LYS A 69 -5.32 12.49 6.36
C LYS A 69 -5.16 11.20 5.56
N ALA A 70 -4.93 10.06 6.21
CA ALA A 70 -4.75 8.77 5.58
C ALA A 70 -5.97 7.90 5.85
N THR A 71 -7.07 8.12 5.11
CA THR A 71 -8.38 7.47 5.31
C THR A 71 -8.25 5.97 5.58
N PHE A 72 -7.78 5.21 4.57
CA PHE A 72 -7.59 3.75 4.67
C PHE A 72 -6.19 3.31 4.22
N ASN A 73 -5.23 4.23 4.18
CA ASN A 73 -3.83 3.85 4.04
C ASN A 73 -3.29 3.48 5.44
N ALA A 74 -2.90 2.21 5.58
CA ALA A 74 -2.34 1.65 6.79
C ALA A 74 -0.87 1.26 6.61
N ALA A 75 -0.20 1.69 5.54
CA ALA A 75 1.22 1.46 5.32
C ALA A 75 2.07 2.25 6.32
N GLU A 76 3.14 1.63 6.80
CA GLU A 76 4.07 2.20 7.77
C GLU A 76 5.49 2.02 7.26
N ALA A 77 6.32 3.06 7.42
CA ALA A 77 7.75 2.98 7.10
C ALA A 77 8.39 1.89 7.96
N GLY A 78 9.23 1.05 7.35
CA GLY A 78 9.85 -0.09 8.04
C GLY A 78 8.92 -1.27 8.36
N GLY A 79 7.63 -1.20 8.01
CA GLY A 79 6.68 -2.28 8.26
C GLY A 79 7.13 -3.61 7.64
N MET A 80 6.99 -4.69 8.40
CA MET A 80 7.37 -6.05 8.03
C MET A 80 6.18 -7.00 8.12
N SER A 81 6.36 -8.24 7.67
CA SER A 81 5.31 -9.24 7.75
C SER A 81 4.82 -9.52 9.17
N GLN A 82 5.60 -9.27 10.22
CA GLN A 82 5.11 -9.44 11.59
C GLN A 82 4.08 -8.38 12.01
N ASP A 83 4.05 -7.24 11.34
CA ASP A 83 3.23 -6.09 11.70
C ASP A 83 1.85 -6.13 11.02
N ILE A 84 1.74 -6.83 9.88
CA ILE A 84 0.52 -6.87 9.06
C ILE A 84 -0.73 -7.35 9.82
N PRO A 85 -0.69 -8.28 10.81
CA PRO A 85 -1.88 -8.64 11.57
C PRO A 85 -2.44 -7.48 12.39
N THR A 86 -1.56 -6.65 12.98
CA THR A 86 -1.97 -5.46 13.75
C THR A 86 -2.47 -4.37 12.80
N MET A 87 -1.78 -4.15 11.68
CA MET A 87 -2.20 -3.19 10.65
C MET A 87 -3.59 -3.55 10.09
N ALA A 88 -3.86 -4.84 9.85
CA ALA A 88 -5.15 -5.33 9.39
C ALA A 88 -6.28 -5.07 10.40
N LYS A 89 -6.05 -5.36 11.69
CA LYS A 89 -7.02 -5.04 12.76
C LYS A 89 -7.31 -3.54 12.83
N ASN A 90 -6.27 -2.71 12.70
CA ASN A 90 -6.40 -1.26 12.70
C ASN A 90 -7.20 -0.78 11.47
N LEU A 91 -6.95 -1.34 10.29
CA LEU A 91 -7.71 -1.02 9.07
C LEU A 91 -9.19 -1.38 9.22
N VAL A 92 -9.49 -2.59 9.72
CA VAL A 92 -10.86 -3.03 10.01
C VAL A 92 -11.55 -2.08 11.00
N LYS A 93 -10.88 -1.74 12.10
CA LYS A 93 -11.40 -0.80 13.11
C LYS A 93 -11.71 0.56 12.49
N ARG A 94 -10.81 1.11 11.67
CA ARG A 94 -11.01 2.39 10.98
C ARG A 94 -12.24 2.34 10.06
N MET A 95 -12.38 1.29 9.25
CA MET A 95 -13.53 1.13 8.36
C MET A 95 -14.85 0.98 9.13
N LEU A 96 -14.87 0.20 10.21
CA LEU A 96 -16.07 0.02 11.06
C LEU A 96 -16.49 1.33 11.75
N SER A 97 -15.53 2.21 12.05
CA SER A 97 -15.78 3.48 12.75
C SER A 97 -16.08 4.66 11.82
N ASP A 98 -15.84 4.53 10.52
CA ASP A 98 -16.03 5.63 9.56
C ASP A 98 -17.50 5.69 9.11
N PRO A 99 -18.25 6.76 9.43
CA PRO A 99 -19.67 6.87 9.06
C PRO A 99 -19.92 6.94 7.55
N LYS A 100 -18.87 7.12 6.72
CA LYS A 100 -18.97 7.09 5.25
C LYS A 100 -18.86 5.67 4.68
N VAL A 101 -18.51 4.68 5.51
CA VAL A 101 -18.36 3.29 5.08
C VAL A 101 -19.57 2.49 5.50
N ASP A 102 -20.39 2.13 4.52
CA ASP A 102 -21.33 1.03 4.70
C ASP A 102 -20.57 -0.30 4.58
N ILE A 103 -20.19 -0.85 5.73
CA ILE A 103 -19.40 -2.09 5.81
C ILE A 103 -20.09 -3.26 5.11
N GLN A 104 -21.43 -3.32 5.18
CA GLN A 104 -22.20 -4.43 4.62
C GLN A 104 -22.37 -4.30 3.11
N ASN A 105 -22.52 -3.07 2.61
CA ASN A 105 -22.89 -2.86 1.21
C ASN A 105 -21.75 -2.43 0.29
N HIS A 106 -20.76 -1.68 0.78
CA HIS A 106 -19.66 -1.23 -0.06
C HIS A 106 -18.69 -2.37 -0.36
N TRP A 107 -18.19 -2.42 -1.60
CA TRP A 107 -17.05 -3.26 -1.94
C TRP A 107 -15.74 -2.66 -1.44
N LYS A 108 -14.87 -3.49 -0.86
CA LYS A 108 -13.53 -3.12 -0.44
C LYS A 108 -12.52 -3.74 -1.38
N LEU A 109 -11.62 -2.92 -1.92
CA LEU A 109 -10.42 -3.37 -2.61
C LEU A 109 -9.23 -3.11 -1.71
N ILE A 110 -8.65 -4.16 -1.14
CA ILE A 110 -7.50 -4.07 -0.24
C ILE A 110 -6.26 -4.53 -1.00
N THR A 111 -5.20 -3.73 -1.03
CA THR A 111 -3.94 -4.11 -1.66
C THR A 111 -2.86 -4.23 -0.59
N LEU A 112 -2.30 -5.44 -0.48
CA LEU A 112 -1.25 -5.79 0.48
C LEU A 112 0.08 -5.96 -0.29
N LEU A 113 1.04 -5.08 -0.02
CA LEU A 113 2.43 -5.20 -0.46
C LEU A 113 3.33 -5.19 0.77
N ILE A 114 3.99 -6.31 1.04
CA ILE A 114 4.88 -6.50 2.19
C ILE A 114 5.99 -7.49 1.83
N GLY A 115 7.17 -7.31 2.42
CA GLY A 115 8.33 -8.20 2.22
C GLY A 115 9.64 -7.44 2.02
N GLY A 116 9.60 -6.22 1.49
CA GLY A 116 10.81 -5.41 1.25
C GLY A 116 11.71 -5.30 2.48
N ASN A 117 11.16 -4.86 3.61
CA ASN A 117 11.90 -4.75 4.87
C ASN A 117 12.28 -6.11 5.47
N ASP A 118 11.41 -7.13 5.32
CA ASP A 118 11.73 -8.50 5.73
C ASP A 118 13.00 -9.00 5.02
N PHE A 119 13.12 -8.73 3.72
CA PHE A 119 14.25 -9.17 2.91
C PHE A 119 15.50 -8.34 3.13
N CYS A 120 15.34 -7.03 3.24
CA CYS A 120 16.42 -6.07 3.31
C CYS A 120 17.06 -5.97 4.70
N SER A 121 16.28 -6.14 5.77
CA SER A 121 16.70 -5.78 7.12
C SER A 121 16.49 -6.87 8.18
N ASN A 122 15.65 -7.88 7.93
CA ASN A 122 15.35 -8.92 8.93
C ASN A 122 15.94 -10.29 8.60
N MET A 123 15.77 -10.77 7.37
CA MET A 123 16.05 -12.14 6.95
C MET A 123 17.47 -12.61 7.27
N CYS A 124 18.47 -11.73 7.15
CA CYS A 124 19.87 -12.07 7.42
C CYS A 124 20.21 -12.26 8.90
N TYR A 125 19.32 -11.88 9.82
CA TYR A 125 19.47 -12.10 11.26
C TYR A 125 18.66 -13.29 11.78
N LEU A 126 17.87 -13.93 10.93
CA LEU A 126 17.15 -15.15 11.27
C LEU A 126 18.06 -16.37 11.15
N ASN A 127 17.94 -17.30 12.11
CA ASN A 127 18.66 -18.56 12.08
C ASN A 127 17.71 -19.76 12.16
N PRO A 128 17.46 -20.50 11.06
CA PRO A 128 17.92 -20.20 9.70
C PRO A 128 17.08 -19.07 9.03
N PRO A 129 17.59 -18.41 7.96
CA PRO A 129 16.88 -17.37 7.21
C PRO A 129 15.49 -17.77 6.70
N GLU A 130 15.29 -19.06 6.37
CA GLU A 130 14.02 -19.62 5.89
C GLU A 130 12.88 -19.50 6.90
N LYS A 131 13.17 -19.21 8.19
CA LYS A 131 12.14 -18.85 9.17
C LYS A 131 11.25 -17.70 8.69
N ALA A 132 11.76 -16.79 7.86
CA ALA A 132 10.99 -15.72 7.24
C ALA A 132 9.73 -16.25 6.53
N LEU A 133 9.83 -17.38 5.82
CA LEU A 133 8.70 -18.00 5.11
C LEU A 133 7.62 -18.47 6.08
N LYS A 134 8.02 -19.14 7.16
CA LYS A 134 7.08 -19.65 8.19
C LYS A 134 6.36 -18.50 8.89
N TYR A 135 7.10 -17.45 9.27
CA TYR A 135 6.49 -16.29 9.90
C TYR A 135 5.54 -15.57 8.94
N HIS A 136 5.92 -15.41 7.68
CA HIS A 136 5.04 -14.80 6.68
C HIS A 136 3.76 -15.60 6.47
N GLU A 137 3.85 -16.93 6.33
CA GLU A 137 2.67 -17.79 6.21
C GLU A 137 1.69 -17.55 7.35
N GLN A 138 2.19 -17.59 8.59
CA GLN A 138 1.37 -17.40 9.79
C GLN A 138 0.69 -16.03 9.81
N ASN A 139 1.45 -14.97 9.51
CA ASN A 139 0.96 -13.60 9.52
C ASN A 139 -0.04 -13.32 8.40
N LEU A 140 0.24 -13.80 7.18
CA LEU A 140 -0.63 -13.62 6.03
C LEU A 140 -1.95 -14.36 6.22
N LEU A 141 -1.92 -15.60 6.72
CA LEU A 141 -3.15 -16.34 7.04
C LEU A 141 -3.98 -15.63 8.11
N ALA A 142 -3.34 -15.07 9.14
CA ALA A 142 -4.03 -14.29 10.17
C ALA A 142 -4.74 -13.07 9.55
N VAL A 143 -4.05 -12.31 8.70
CA VAL A 143 -4.61 -11.13 8.02
C VAL A 143 -5.79 -11.50 7.12
N LEU A 144 -5.63 -12.50 6.26
CA LEU A 144 -6.68 -12.89 5.33
C LEU A 144 -7.93 -13.41 6.07
N ARG A 145 -7.74 -14.13 7.18
CA ARG A 145 -8.84 -14.56 8.05
C ARG A 145 -9.54 -13.38 8.72
N ILE A 146 -8.80 -12.40 9.22
CA ILE A 146 -9.36 -11.15 9.76
C ILE A 146 -10.22 -10.44 8.71
N PHE A 147 -9.70 -10.23 7.50
CA PHE A 147 -10.48 -9.57 6.44
C PHE A 147 -11.71 -10.39 6.05
N ARG A 148 -11.58 -11.72 5.91
CA ARG A 148 -12.70 -12.61 5.58
C ARG A 148 -13.80 -12.63 6.64
N GLU A 149 -13.43 -12.45 7.90
CA GLU A 149 -14.35 -12.46 9.04
C GLU A 149 -15.10 -11.12 9.17
N TYR A 150 -14.37 -10.00 9.10
CA TYR A 150 -14.90 -8.69 9.48
C TYR A 150 -15.30 -7.80 8.28
N LEU A 151 -14.84 -8.09 7.06
CA LEU A 151 -15.08 -7.27 5.87
C LEU A 151 -15.78 -8.11 4.79
N PRO A 152 -17.13 -8.17 4.76
CA PRO A 152 -17.87 -8.78 3.64
C PRO A 152 -17.58 -8.02 2.34
N ARG A 153 -17.94 -8.51 1.15
CA ARG A 153 -17.70 -7.80 -0.13
C ARG A 153 -16.27 -7.26 -0.26
N THR A 154 -15.26 -8.13 -0.16
CA THR A 154 -13.86 -7.73 -0.17
C THR A 154 -13.07 -8.51 -1.21
N LEU A 155 -12.33 -7.77 -2.05
CA LEU A 155 -11.28 -8.31 -2.89
C LEU A 155 -9.93 -7.91 -2.30
N VAL A 156 -9.09 -8.90 -1.97
CA VAL A 156 -7.73 -8.68 -1.50
C VAL A 156 -6.75 -8.95 -2.63
N ASN A 157 -6.03 -7.92 -3.05
CA ASN A 157 -4.86 -8.03 -3.90
C ASN A 157 -3.62 -8.27 -3.02
N ILE A 158 -2.92 -9.37 -3.22
CA ILE A 158 -1.59 -9.57 -2.65
C ILE A 158 -0.59 -9.24 -3.76
N VAL A 159 0.17 -8.17 -3.61
CA VAL A 159 1.22 -7.81 -4.56
C VAL A 159 2.46 -8.61 -4.21
N ALA A 160 2.98 -9.36 -5.18
CA ALA A 160 4.24 -10.07 -5.01
C ALA A 160 5.36 -9.07 -4.71
N SER A 161 6.30 -9.44 -3.85
CA SER A 161 7.42 -8.56 -3.57
C SER A 161 8.49 -8.68 -4.66
N PRO A 162 9.12 -7.57 -5.08
CA PRO A 162 10.22 -7.62 -6.02
C PRO A 162 11.44 -8.28 -5.39
N ASN A 163 12.24 -8.95 -6.22
CA ASN A 163 13.54 -9.42 -5.79
C ASN A 163 14.49 -8.24 -5.58
N VAL A 164 14.85 -7.97 -4.33
CA VAL A 164 15.69 -6.83 -3.95
C VAL A 164 17.14 -6.96 -4.44
N ASP A 165 17.53 -8.11 -5.02
CA ASP A 165 18.81 -8.25 -5.74
C ASP A 165 18.95 -7.24 -6.89
N ILE A 166 17.83 -6.74 -7.44
CA ILE A 166 17.81 -5.71 -8.48
C ILE A 166 18.65 -4.47 -8.10
N LEU A 167 18.74 -4.14 -6.81
CA LEU A 167 19.51 -3.02 -6.27
C LEU A 167 21.02 -3.18 -6.51
N THR A 168 21.50 -4.43 -6.64
CA THR A 168 22.90 -4.77 -6.93
C THR A 168 23.23 -4.64 -8.41
N GLN A 169 22.20 -4.64 -9.27
CA GLN A 169 22.32 -4.62 -10.72
C GLN A 169 22.27 -3.20 -11.30
N PHE A 170 21.95 -2.19 -10.47
CA PHE A 170 21.89 -0.81 -10.90
C PHE A 170 23.25 -0.26 -11.34
N ARG A 171 23.26 0.41 -12.50
CA ARG A 171 24.44 1.02 -13.12
C ARG A 171 24.35 2.54 -13.10
N GLY A 172 25.49 3.21 -12.99
CA GLY A 172 25.55 4.68 -12.90
C GLY A 172 24.94 5.23 -11.60
N LYS A 173 25.05 4.47 -10.50
CA LYS A 173 24.43 4.82 -9.22
C LYS A 173 25.06 6.09 -8.62
N PRO A 174 24.24 7.10 -8.23
CA PRO A 174 24.74 8.25 -7.46
C PRO A 174 25.38 7.82 -6.14
N GLN A 175 26.35 8.59 -5.65
CA GLN A 175 27.15 8.20 -4.49
C GLN A 175 26.29 8.12 -3.21
N GLU A 176 25.34 9.04 -3.06
CA GLU A 176 24.34 9.06 -1.99
C GLU A 176 23.54 7.74 -1.95
N CYS A 177 23.16 7.23 -3.10
CA CYS A 177 22.40 5.99 -3.21
C CYS A 177 23.24 4.75 -2.85
N VAL A 178 24.56 4.76 -3.08
CA VAL A 178 25.43 3.66 -2.63
C VAL A 178 25.36 3.49 -1.12
N THR A 179 25.46 4.60 -0.38
CA THR A 179 25.39 4.60 1.09
C THR A 179 24.00 4.22 1.58
N LEU A 180 22.95 4.84 1.02
CA LEU A 180 21.58 4.59 1.43
C LEU A 180 21.16 3.14 1.19
N HIS A 181 21.56 2.52 0.09
CA HIS A 181 21.28 1.09 -0.15
C HIS A 181 21.89 0.17 0.91
N VAL A 182 23.07 0.50 1.46
CA VAL A 182 23.67 -0.29 2.54
C VAL A 182 22.89 -0.15 3.85
N LEU A 183 22.31 1.03 4.09
CA LEU A 183 21.49 1.31 5.28
C LEU A 183 20.08 0.72 5.17
N GLU A 184 19.42 0.90 4.03
CA GLU A 184 18.05 0.45 3.78
C GLU A 184 17.97 -1.05 3.48
N CYS A 185 19.01 -1.63 2.85
CA CYS A 185 19.03 -3.03 2.46
C CYS A 185 20.33 -3.77 2.84
N PRO A 186 20.73 -3.77 4.12
CA PRO A 186 21.98 -4.35 4.58
C PRO A 186 22.10 -5.85 4.27
N CYS A 187 21.01 -6.63 4.31
CA CYS A 187 21.05 -8.07 4.03
C CYS A 187 21.53 -8.40 2.62
N PHE A 188 21.34 -7.49 1.65
CA PHE A 188 21.82 -7.67 0.27
C PHE A 188 23.10 -6.87 -0.01
N MET A 189 23.24 -5.69 0.59
CA MET A 189 24.29 -4.74 0.22
C MET A 189 25.54 -4.81 1.09
N ALA A 190 25.44 -5.31 2.34
CA ALA A 190 26.60 -5.46 3.21
C ALA A 190 27.48 -6.66 2.84
N THR A 191 28.79 -6.46 2.78
CA THR A 191 29.78 -7.48 2.40
C THR A 191 29.72 -8.74 3.25
N ARG A 192 29.43 -8.62 4.55
CA ARG A 192 29.31 -9.75 5.48
C ARG A 192 28.23 -10.78 5.09
N PHE A 193 27.26 -10.40 4.28
CA PHE A 193 26.17 -11.27 3.84
C PHE A 193 26.26 -11.67 2.36
N ALA A 194 27.32 -11.25 1.66
CA ALA A 194 27.45 -11.46 0.21
C ALA A 194 27.37 -12.96 -0.18
N SER A 195 27.95 -13.85 0.63
CA SER A 195 27.92 -15.30 0.40
C SER A 195 26.52 -15.92 0.51
N GLN A 196 25.59 -15.26 1.20
CA GLN A 196 24.22 -15.74 1.41
C GLN A 196 23.23 -15.22 0.36
N ARG A 197 23.63 -14.29 -0.52
CA ARG A 197 22.71 -13.60 -1.43
C ARG A 197 21.90 -14.55 -2.32
N GLN A 198 22.52 -15.60 -2.86
CA GLN A 198 21.81 -16.61 -3.66
C GLN A 198 20.80 -17.41 -2.85
N ARG A 199 21.06 -17.64 -1.56
CA ARG A 199 20.10 -18.26 -0.64
C ARG A 199 18.92 -17.32 -0.37
N TYR A 200 19.20 -16.03 -0.18
CA TYR A 200 18.18 -14.99 0.02
C TYR A 200 17.26 -14.81 -1.18
N ILE A 201 17.81 -14.78 -2.40
CA ILE A 201 17.04 -14.76 -3.66
C ILE A 201 16.03 -15.91 -3.70
N LYS A 202 16.47 -17.14 -3.41
CA LYS A 202 15.59 -18.32 -3.37
C LYS A 202 14.50 -18.22 -2.30
N ILE A 203 14.77 -17.55 -1.18
CA ILE A 203 13.77 -17.30 -0.14
C ILE A 203 12.71 -16.32 -0.65
N ILE A 204 13.09 -15.25 -1.34
CA ILE A 204 12.14 -14.29 -1.93
C ILE A 204 11.25 -14.97 -2.98
N GLU A 205 11.83 -15.79 -3.85
CA GLU A 205 11.03 -16.56 -4.82
C GLU A 205 10.05 -17.53 -4.13
N ARG A 206 10.48 -18.21 -3.06
CA ARG A 206 9.60 -19.07 -2.26
C ARG A 206 8.53 -18.29 -1.52
N TRP A 207 8.82 -17.07 -1.09
CA TRP A 207 7.86 -16.18 -0.46
C TRP A 207 6.73 -15.81 -1.41
N ASN A 208 7.05 -15.43 -2.65
CA ASN A 208 6.03 -15.11 -3.65
C ASN A 208 5.20 -16.35 -4.03
N ARG A 209 5.83 -17.53 -4.21
CA ARG A 209 5.08 -18.79 -4.41
C ARG A 209 4.17 -19.13 -3.23
N LEU A 210 4.66 -18.94 -2.00
CA LEU A 210 3.86 -19.14 -0.78
C LEU A 210 2.62 -18.23 -0.75
N GLN A 211 2.74 -16.97 -1.20
CA GLN A 211 1.60 -16.06 -1.33
C GLN A 211 0.57 -16.56 -2.34
N GLU A 212 1.00 -17.11 -3.47
CA GLU A 212 0.13 -17.73 -4.47
C GLU A 212 -0.58 -18.98 -3.90
N ASP A 213 0.16 -19.86 -3.25
CA ASP A 213 -0.37 -21.07 -2.60
C ASP A 213 -1.44 -20.72 -1.56
N ILE A 214 -1.17 -19.71 -0.71
CA ILE A 214 -2.11 -19.22 0.30
C ILE A 214 -3.35 -18.61 -0.37
N ALA A 215 -3.16 -17.74 -1.36
CA ALA A 215 -4.26 -17.10 -2.08
C ALA A 215 -5.19 -18.13 -2.77
N ASN A 216 -4.65 -19.26 -3.21
CA ASN A 216 -5.40 -20.32 -3.87
C ASN A 216 -6.15 -21.27 -2.93
N ARG A 217 -5.94 -21.17 -1.60
CA ARG A 217 -6.63 -22.04 -0.63
C ARG A 217 -8.14 -21.88 -0.69
N THR A 218 -8.86 -23.01 -0.65
CA THR A 218 -10.33 -23.06 -0.69
C THR A 218 -10.99 -22.21 0.40
N GLU A 219 -10.34 -22.04 1.56
CA GLU A 219 -10.87 -21.21 2.65
C GLU A 219 -11.18 -19.77 2.21
N PHE A 220 -10.40 -19.21 1.27
CA PHE A 220 -10.56 -17.83 0.79
C PHE A 220 -11.45 -17.67 -0.45
N HIS A 221 -12.03 -18.76 -0.96
CA HIS A 221 -12.97 -18.76 -2.09
C HIS A 221 -14.29 -19.47 -1.76
N SER A 222 -14.55 -19.70 -0.48
CA SER A 222 -15.75 -20.37 0.03
C SER A 222 -16.96 -19.44 0.20
N LYS A 223 -16.75 -18.12 0.10
CA LYS A 223 -17.81 -17.10 0.18
C LYS A 223 -17.97 -16.42 -1.18
N PRO A 224 -19.20 -16.08 -1.61
CA PRO A 224 -19.43 -15.43 -2.90
C PRO A 224 -18.94 -13.97 -2.95
N ASP A 225 -18.69 -13.35 -1.79
CA ASP A 225 -18.36 -11.93 -1.64
C ASP A 225 -16.95 -11.69 -1.07
N PHE A 226 -16.10 -12.71 -1.04
CA PHE A 226 -14.71 -12.59 -0.60
C PHE A 226 -13.79 -13.35 -1.56
N SER A 227 -12.73 -12.69 -2.02
CA SER A 227 -11.71 -13.35 -2.85
C SER A 227 -10.33 -12.75 -2.61
N VAL A 228 -9.30 -13.56 -2.84
CA VAL A 228 -7.89 -13.19 -2.72
C VAL A 228 -7.20 -13.51 -4.04
N VAL A 229 -6.44 -12.55 -4.58
CA VAL A 229 -5.76 -12.66 -5.87
C VAL A 229 -4.34 -12.11 -5.74
N VAL A 230 -3.35 -12.88 -6.19
CA VAL A 230 -1.97 -12.39 -6.29
C VAL A 230 -1.81 -11.53 -7.56
N GLN A 231 -1.08 -10.43 -7.45
CA GLN A 231 -0.74 -9.52 -8.53
C GLN A 231 0.80 -9.53 -8.70
N PRO A 232 1.36 -10.39 -9.57
CA PRO A 232 2.81 -10.59 -9.65
C PRO A 232 3.58 -9.58 -10.51
N PHE A 233 2.98 -8.48 -10.95
CA PHE A 233 3.56 -7.51 -11.92
C PHE A 233 4.93 -6.88 -11.57
N ILE A 234 5.50 -7.16 -10.40
CA ILE A 234 6.86 -6.77 -9.99
C ILE A 234 7.70 -7.94 -9.48
N SER A 235 7.28 -9.20 -9.65
CA SER A 235 8.06 -10.36 -9.20
C SER A 235 9.36 -10.51 -9.98
N ASP A 236 9.31 -10.21 -11.29
CA ASP A 236 10.41 -10.39 -12.24
C ASP A 236 10.85 -9.02 -12.77
N LEU A 237 10.88 -8.03 -11.87
CA LEU A 237 11.02 -6.62 -12.19
C LEU A 237 12.29 -6.30 -12.99
N SER A 238 12.14 -5.70 -14.17
CA SER A 238 13.25 -5.12 -14.93
C SER A 238 13.25 -3.59 -14.81
N PHE A 239 14.34 -3.00 -14.32
CA PHE A 239 14.37 -1.55 -14.11
C PHE A 239 14.71 -0.78 -15.40
N PRO A 240 14.03 0.34 -15.71
CA PRO A 240 14.28 1.12 -16.92
C PRO A 240 15.73 1.61 -17.01
N LYS A 241 16.25 1.67 -18.24
CA LYS A 241 17.61 2.13 -18.55
C LYS A 241 17.58 3.36 -19.44
N LYS A 242 18.57 4.23 -19.28
CA LYS A 242 18.85 5.36 -20.16
C LYS A 242 19.51 4.86 -21.47
N PRO A 243 19.58 5.69 -22.53
CA PRO A 243 20.23 5.31 -23.78
C PRO A 243 21.70 4.89 -23.64
N ASN A 244 22.40 5.39 -22.62
CA ASN A 244 23.79 5.00 -22.31
C ASN A 244 23.91 3.66 -21.56
N GLY A 245 22.79 3.00 -21.24
CA GLY A 245 22.74 1.72 -20.54
C GLY A 245 22.75 1.81 -19.00
N ASP A 246 22.84 3.02 -18.44
CA ASP A 246 22.71 3.23 -16.99
C ASP A 246 21.25 3.11 -16.54
N THR A 247 21.06 2.87 -15.24
CA THR A 247 19.72 2.84 -14.63
C THR A 247 19.07 4.23 -14.71
N ASP A 248 17.79 4.28 -15.11
CA ASP A 248 16.99 5.50 -15.08
C ASP A 248 16.44 5.76 -13.67
N PHE A 249 17.25 6.39 -12.84
CA PHE A 249 16.86 6.78 -11.48
C PHE A 249 15.72 7.81 -11.40
N SER A 250 15.19 8.35 -12.51
CA SER A 250 13.99 9.20 -12.46
C SER A 250 12.74 8.47 -11.98
N TYR A 251 12.74 7.12 -12.03
CA TYR A 251 11.70 6.26 -11.46
C TYR A 251 11.87 6.00 -9.97
N MET A 252 12.94 6.49 -9.33
CA MET A 252 13.24 6.28 -7.90
C MET A 252 13.24 7.59 -7.14
N SER A 253 12.95 7.52 -5.85
CA SER A 253 13.12 8.64 -4.93
C SER A 253 14.61 8.91 -4.69
N TYR A 254 14.89 9.88 -3.82
CA TYR A 254 16.25 10.30 -3.47
C TYR A 254 17.15 9.16 -2.97
N ASP A 255 16.58 8.14 -2.33
CA ASP A 255 17.34 7.01 -1.78
C ASP A 255 17.68 5.92 -2.80
N CYS A 256 17.17 6.03 -4.05
CA CYS A 256 17.26 5.01 -5.09
C CYS A 256 16.75 3.61 -4.67
N PHE A 257 15.90 3.55 -3.66
CA PHE A 257 15.31 2.34 -3.10
C PHE A 257 13.78 2.39 -3.23
N HIS A 258 13.16 3.46 -2.77
CA HIS A 258 11.74 3.72 -2.97
C HIS A 258 11.48 4.29 -4.36
N LEU A 259 10.25 4.10 -4.85
CA LEU A 259 9.84 4.63 -6.16
C LEU A 259 9.58 6.13 -6.06
N SER A 260 9.88 6.87 -7.14
CA SER A 260 9.40 8.25 -7.28
C SER A 260 7.92 8.26 -7.64
N GLN A 261 7.32 9.45 -7.73
CA GLN A 261 5.97 9.59 -8.30
C GLN A 261 5.86 8.95 -9.70
N LYS A 262 6.92 9.05 -10.53
CA LYS A 262 6.98 8.42 -11.86
C LYS A 262 7.01 6.89 -11.73
N GLY A 263 7.83 6.36 -10.82
CA GLY A 263 7.86 4.93 -10.50
C GLY A 263 6.53 4.39 -10.00
N TYR A 264 5.87 5.11 -9.10
CA TYR A 264 4.54 4.76 -8.61
C TYR A 264 3.47 4.83 -9.69
N ALA A 265 3.54 5.80 -10.63
CA ALA A 265 2.62 5.85 -11.77
C ALA A 265 2.75 4.60 -12.65
N ARG A 266 3.99 4.16 -12.92
CA ARG A 266 4.28 2.93 -13.66
C ARG A 266 3.79 1.68 -12.93
N SER A 267 4.11 1.55 -11.64
CA SER A 267 3.67 0.44 -10.79
C SER A 267 2.14 0.38 -10.67
N ALA A 268 1.46 1.53 -10.52
CA ALA A 268 0.00 1.58 -10.46
C ALA A 268 -0.66 1.18 -11.78
N ASN A 269 -0.09 1.59 -12.91
CA ASN A 269 -0.55 1.15 -14.23
C ASN A 269 -0.42 -0.37 -14.40
N ALA A 270 0.72 -0.93 -13.97
CA ALA A 270 0.96 -2.36 -14.03
C ALA A 270 0.02 -3.15 -13.11
N LEU A 271 -0.17 -2.72 -11.85
CA LEU A 271 -1.18 -3.31 -10.95
C LEU A 271 -2.59 -3.27 -11.57
N TRP A 272 -2.97 -2.13 -12.16
CA TRP A 272 -4.27 -1.99 -12.82
C TRP A 272 -4.46 -3.04 -13.90
N ASN A 273 -3.50 -3.15 -14.83
CA ASN A 273 -3.55 -4.16 -15.88
C ASN A 273 -3.61 -5.58 -15.29
N ASN A 274 -2.81 -5.87 -14.27
CA ASN A 274 -2.78 -7.18 -13.62
C ASN A 274 -4.14 -7.57 -13.02
N MET A 275 -4.91 -6.62 -12.48
CA MET A 275 -6.28 -6.87 -12.00
C MET A 275 -7.25 -7.28 -13.13
N PHE A 276 -7.00 -6.88 -14.38
CA PHE A 276 -7.85 -7.24 -15.53
C PHE A 276 -7.31 -8.40 -16.37
N GLU A 277 -6.11 -8.90 -16.04
CA GLU A 277 -5.53 -10.10 -16.64
C GLU A 277 -6.02 -11.37 -15.94
N PRO A 278 -6.39 -12.43 -16.70
CA PRO A 278 -6.86 -13.68 -16.11
C PRO A 278 -5.87 -14.27 -15.11
N VAL A 279 -6.36 -14.83 -14.00
CA VAL A 279 -5.54 -15.61 -13.05
C VAL A 279 -4.83 -16.73 -13.82
N GLY A 280 -3.53 -16.91 -13.57
CA GLY A 280 -2.66 -17.83 -14.31
C GLY A 280 -2.08 -17.30 -15.62
N ARG A 281 -2.49 -16.09 -16.06
CA ARG A 281 -1.98 -15.39 -17.25
C ARG A 281 -1.71 -13.91 -16.97
N LYS A 282 -1.28 -13.60 -15.76
CA LYS A 282 -0.92 -12.24 -15.33
C LYS A 282 0.52 -11.92 -15.74
N ALA A 283 0.79 -10.65 -16.04
CA ALA A 283 2.16 -10.17 -16.27
C ALA A 283 2.98 -10.20 -14.96
N HIS A 284 4.27 -10.47 -15.09
CA HIS A 284 5.24 -10.56 -13.98
C HIS A 284 6.22 -9.37 -13.91
N ASP A 285 6.12 -8.45 -14.87
CA ASP A 285 6.94 -7.24 -14.98
C ASP A 285 6.08 -6.03 -15.39
N TRP A 286 6.62 -4.83 -15.20
CA TRP A 286 5.96 -3.57 -15.52
C TRP A 286 6.33 -3.03 -16.92
N GLU A 287 5.32 -2.65 -17.69
CA GLU A 287 5.54 -1.96 -18.97
C GLU A 287 5.78 -0.46 -18.74
N GLN A 288 6.15 0.27 -19.79
CA GLN A 288 6.25 1.73 -19.74
C GLN A 288 4.93 2.33 -19.24
N GLU A 289 5.03 3.36 -18.40
CA GLU A 289 3.86 4.02 -17.84
C GLU A 289 2.92 4.51 -18.95
N PHE A 290 1.65 4.13 -18.85
CA PHE A 290 0.58 4.49 -19.79
C PHE A 290 0.75 3.99 -21.24
N SER A 291 1.75 3.14 -21.55
CA SER A 291 1.86 2.52 -22.89
C SER A 291 0.75 1.50 -23.16
N ARG A 292 0.29 0.84 -22.09
CA ARG A 292 -0.81 -0.12 -22.10
C ARG A 292 -1.70 0.11 -20.89
N PHE A 293 -2.99 0.26 -21.14
CA PHE A 293 -4.02 0.39 -20.10
C PHE A 293 -5.20 -0.51 -20.48
N ILE A 294 -5.44 -1.57 -19.69
CA ILE A 294 -6.54 -2.49 -19.95
C ILE A 294 -7.85 -1.84 -19.52
N CYS A 295 -8.76 -1.70 -20.48
CA CYS A 295 -10.13 -1.27 -20.24
C CYS A 295 -11.04 -2.50 -20.15
N PRO A 296 -11.98 -2.55 -19.19
CA PRO A 296 -13.02 -3.59 -19.16
C PRO A 296 -13.86 -3.55 -20.44
N THR A 297 -14.31 -4.72 -20.90
CA THR A 297 -15.21 -4.84 -22.06
C THR A 297 -16.64 -5.16 -21.61
N PRO A 298 -17.66 -4.98 -22.47
CA PRO A 298 -19.03 -5.41 -22.15
C PRO A 298 -19.15 -6.90 -21.79
N GLU A 299 -18.35 -7.76 -22.43
CA GLU A 299 -18.32 -9.20 -22.19
C GLU A 299 -17.63 -9.54 -20.86
N MET A 300 -16.71 -8.68 -20.42
CA MET A 300 -15.91 -8.92 -19.22
C MET A 300 -15.66 -7.64 -18.42
N PRO A 301 -16.70 -7.07 -17.78
CA PRO A 301 -16.64 -5.77 -17.12
C PRO A 301 -16.07 -5.84 -15.67
N TYR A 302 -15.54 -6.99 -15.26
CA TYR A 302 -15.13 -7.25 -13.87
C TYR A 302 -13.62 -7.40 -13.72
N ILE A 303 -13.12 -7.11 -12.51
CA ILE A 303 -11.78 -7.51 -12.08
C ILE A 303 -11.67 -9.04 -12.11
N ARG A 304 -10.53 -9.55 -12.56
CA ARG A 304 -10.25 -10.97 -12.69
C ARG A 304 -9.92 -11.59 -11.34
N THR A 305 -10.71 -12.60 -11.00
CA THR A 305 -10.58 -13.47 -9.84
C THR A 305 -10.54 -14.92 -10.32
N ARG A 306 -10.34 -15.88 -9.41
CA ARG A 306 -10.39 -17.30 -9.75
C ARG A 306 -11.72 -17.73 -10.38
N GLY A 307 -12.84 -17.11 -10.00
CA GLY A 307 -14.17 -17.50 -10.46
C GLY A 307 -14.53 -17.05 -11.89
N ASN A 308 -13.75 -16.15 -12.48
CA ASN A 308 -14.05 -15.54 -13.79
C ASN A 308 -12.80 -15.37 -14.68
N SER A 309 -11.77 -16.20 -14.50
CA SER A 309 -10.52 -16.18 -15.27
C SER A 309 -10.40 -17.35 -16.24
#